data_AF-R7U444-F1
#
_entry.id   AF-R7U444-F1
#
_cell.length_a   1.000
_cell.length_b   1.000
_cell.length_c   1.000
_cell.angle_alpha   90.00
_cell.angle_beta   90.00
_cell.angle_gamma   90.00
#
_symmetry.space_group_name_H-M   'P 1'
#
loop_
_entity.id
_entity.type
_entity.pdbx_description
1 polymer ?
#
loop_
_entity_poly.entity_id
_entity_poly.type
_entity_poly.pdbx_seq_one_letter_code
_entity_poly.pdbx_strand_id
1 'polypeptide(L)'
;IFTRANVSKAVTSTKDALFKKNYCCPPLVPDQLAVCEPIKCLHESTFFAGRYNKYSRVLSQTPWFIEGVRKSESSIEEYISIPLKEIVKSTETRFSSSGREDVDVKMLGRGLPFIIEVINPHRVIFNKEHMRILQQKINSSTDEISVRDLQEITREDTALLKEGETEKVKHYSALCWCKDKINAESFTAINAMKDIVLKQKTPIRVLHRRPYACRERMVHSIAAEVIDDHFCLLKLVTQAGTYIKEFVHGDLGRTVPSMCSLLGTQCDILELNVTVGN
;
A
#
# COMPACT_ATOMS: atom_id res chain seq x y z
N ILE A 1 6.73 34.27 11.38
CA ILE A 1 5.43 34.46 10.70
C ILE A 1 4.37 34.68 11.77
N PHE A 2 3.76 35.85 11.83
CA PHE A 2 2.76 36.21 12.84
C PHE A 2 1.39 35.72 12.38
N THR A 3 0.74 34.87 13.17
CA THR A 3 -0.67 34.50 12.95
C THR A 3 -1.57 35.38 13.80
N ARG A 4 -2.82 35.58 13.40
CA ARG A 4 -3.81 36.32 14.22
C ARG A 4 -3.91 35.75 15.64
N ALA A 5 -3.85 34.43 15.79
CA ALA A 5 -3.88 33.76 17.09
C ALA A 5 -2.66 34.11 17.95
N ASN A 6 -1.45 34.10 17.36
CA ASN A 6 -0.24 34.44 18.08
C ASN A 6 -0.20 35.92 18.48
N VAL A 7 -0.66 36.82 17.60
CA VAL A 7 -0.80 38.25 17.90
C VAL A 7 -1.81 38.46 19.03
N SER A 8 -2.98 37.81 18.95
CA SER A 8 -3.98 37.90 20.01
C SER A 8 -3.44 37.43 21.36
N LYS A 9 -2.77 36.27 21.41
CA LYS A 9 -2.13 35.76 22.63
C LYS A 9 -1.06 36.71 23.17
N ALA A 10 -0.26 37.31 22.30
CA ALA A 10 0.77 38.26 22.68
C ALA A 10 0.16 39.54 23.26
N VAL A 11 -0.88 40.10 22.63
CA VAL A 11 -1.58 41.29 23.13
C VAL A 11 -2.22 41.00 24.49
N THR A 12 -2.91 39.86 24.67
CA THR A 12 -3.54 39.50 25.95
C THR A 12 -2.54 39.34 27.10
N SER A 13 -1.31 38.90 26.80
CA SER A 13 -0.26 38.71 27.81
C SER A 13 0.63 39.95 28.01
N THR A 14 0.45 41.00 27.22
CA THR A 14 1.23 42.23 27.30
C THR A 14 0.67 43.15 28.35
N LYS A 15 1.52 43.62 29.28
CA LYS A 15 1.13 44.63 30.28
C LYS A 15 0.78 45.95 29.60
N ASP A 16 -0.28 46.61 30.04
CA ASP A 16 -0.76 47.89 29.49
C ASP A 16 0.31 48.98 29.35
N ALA A 17 1.18 49.12 30.36
CA ALA A 17 2.26 50.11 30.33
C ALA A 17 3.24 49.85 29.18
N LEU A 18 3.53 48.57 28.91
CA LEU A 18 4.38 48.18 27.78
C LEU A 18 3.65 48.37 26.46
N PHE A 19 2.34 48.07 26.40
CA PHE A 19 1.54 48.30 25.19
C PHE A 19 1.48 49.79 24.84
N LYS A 20 1.11 50.65 25.79
CA LYS A 20 1.02 52.12 25.61
C LYS A 20 2.37 52.78 25.30
N LYS A 21 3.47 52.20 25.78
CA LYS A 21 4.83 52.67 25.43
C LYS A 21 5.16 52.44 23.95
N ASN A 22 4.66 51.35 23.36
CA ASN A 22 5.03 50.94 22.00
C ASN A 22 3.97 51.23 20.93
N TYR A 23 2.71 51.46 21.31
CA TYR A 23 1.60 51.64 20.39
C TYR A 23 0.73 52.84 20.78
N CYS A 24 0.25 53.57 19.77
CA CYS A 24 -0.66 54.70 19.96
C CYS A 24 -2.05 54.21 20.41
N CYS A 25 -2.61 54.84 21.43
CA CYS A 25 -3.95 54.56 21.95
C CYS A 25 -4.68 55.89 22.20
N PRO A 26 -5.69 56.26 21.40
CA PRO A 26 -6.33 55.46 20.34
C PRO A 26 -5.43 55.27 19.09
N PRO A 27 -5.65 54.20 18.30
CA PRO A 27 -4.89 54.00 17.06
C PRO A 27 -5.16 55.13 16.07
N LEU A 28 -4.15 55.44 15.24
CA LEU A 28 -4.29 56.41 14.15
C LEU A 28 -5.24 55.87 13.08
N VAL A 29 -5.97 56.77 12.42
CA VAL A 29 -6.80 56.42 11.26
C VAL A 29 -5.87 56.05 10.10
N PRO A 30 -5.96 54.82 9.54
CA PRO A 30 -5.16 54.45 8.38
C PRO A 30 -5.44 55.36 7.19
N ASP A 31 -4.40 55.68 6.41
CA ASP A 31 -4.46 56.46 5.18
C ASP A 31 -4.84 55.62 3.95
N GLN A 32 -4.84 54.29 4.10
CA GLN A 32 -5.16 53.33 3.06
C GLN A 32 -6.25 52.36 3.51
N LEU A 33 -7.10 51.96 2.55
CA LEU A 33 -8.07 50.89 2.74
C LEU A 33 -7.35 49.54 2.79
N ALA A 34 -7.95 48.57 3.50
CA ALA A 34 -7.46 47.19 3.48
C ALA A 34 -7.54 46.63 2.05
N VAL A 35 -6.45 46.00 1.61
CA VAL A 35 -6.41 45.29 0.33
C VAL A 35 -6.98 43.90 0.54
N CYS A 36 -7.99 43.53 -0.26
CA CYS A 36 -8.48 42.16 -0.29
C CYS A 36 -7.46 41.28 -0.99
N GLU A 37 -6.87 40.33 -0.25
CA GLU A 37 -6.08 39.28 -0.86
C GLU A 37 -6.96 38.36 -1.73
N PRO A 38 -6.38 37.64 -2.72
CA PRO A 38 -7.15 36.76 -3.61
C PRO A 38 -8.02 35.75 -2.83
N ILE A 39 -9.33 35.82 -3.05
CA ILE A 39 -10.28 34.87 -2.46
C ILE A 39 -10.11 33.51 -3.14
N LYS A 40 -9.84 32.48 -2.36
CA LYS A 40 -9.74 31.09 -2.82
C LYS A 40 -10.97 30.31 -2.41
N CYS A 41 -11.66 29.73 -3.38
CA CYS A 41 -12.72 28.75 -3.13
C CYS A 41 -12.13 27.35 -3.32
N LEU A 42 -12.33 26.48 -2.33
CA LEU A 42 -11.85 25.10 -2.35
C LEU A 42 -13.01 24.18 -2.04
N HIS A 43 -12.97 22.99 -2.62
CA HIS A 43 -13.89 21.90 -2.25
C HIS A 43 -13.20 20.95 -1.28
N GLU A 44 -13.96 20.44 -0.30
CA GLU A 44 -13.50 19.36 0.57
C GLU A 44 -13.14 18.11 -0.23
N SER A 45 -12.22 17.31 0.28
CA SER A 45 -11.76 16.11 -0.42
C SER A 45 -12.87 15.05 -0.51
N THR A 46 -12.97 14.40 -1.66
CA THR A 46 -13.82 13.23 -1.87
C THR A 46 -12.96 11.97 -1.94
N PHE A 47 -13.57 10.81 -1.66
CA PHE A 47 -12.84 9.55 -1.53
C PHE A 47 -13.44 8.50 -2.46
N PHE A 48 -12.57 7.75 -3.12
CA PHE A 48 -12.95 6.64 -3.98
C PHE A 48 -12.24 5.39 -3.51
N ALA A 49 -12.91 4.25 -3.56
CA ALA A 49 -12.34 2.97 -3.17
C ALA A 49 -12.65 1.90 -4.21
N GLY A 50 -11.83 0.85 -4.21
CA GLY A 50 -12.04 -0.33 -5.02
C GLY A 50 -11.05 -1.42 -4.66
N ARG A 51 -10.94 -2.44 -5.53
CA ARG A 51 -9.90 -3.46 -5.47
C ARG A 51 -9.16 -3.53 -6.79
N TYR A 52 -7.85 -3.68 -6.73
CA TYR A 52 -7.04 -3.91 -7.92
C TYR A 52 -6.48 -5.34 -7.94
N ASN A 53 -6.53 -5.97 -9.12
CA ASN A 53 -5.65 -7.06 -9.47
C ASN A 53 -4.43 -6.52 -10.21
N LYS A 54 -3.30 -7.20 -10.05
CA LYS A 54 -2.06 -6.93 -10.75
C LYS A 54 -1.59 -8.20 -11.43
N TYR A 55 -1.41 -8.15 -12.74
CA TYR A 55 -1.03 -9.28 -13.58
C TYR A 55 0.41 -9.18 -14.09
N SER A 56 0.99 -7.98 -14.09
CA SER A 56 2.38 -7.71 -14.45
C SER A 56 3.36 -8.07 -13.33
N ARG A 57 4.57 -8.53 -13.69
CA ARG A 57 5.72 -8.73 -12.78
C ARG A 57 6.77 -7.61 -12.87
N VAL A 58 6.46 -6.54 -13.60
CA VAL A 58 7.38 -5.38 -13.77
C VAL A 58 6.73 -4.06 -13.36
N LEU A 59 5.48 -4.10 -12.89
CA LEU A 59 4.71 -2.94 -12.46
C LEU A 59 4.85 -2.68 -10.96
N SER A 60 5.16 -1.43 -10.60
CA SER A 60 5.18 -1.00 -9.19
C SER A 60 3.79 -0.57 -8.73
N GLN A 61 3.51 -0.67 -7.43
CA GLN A 61 2.23 -0.23 -6.87
C GLN A 61 2.07 1.30 -6.89
N THR A 62 3.16 2.02 -6.60
CA THR A 62 3.23 3.49 -6.58
C THR A 62 4.43 3.92 -7.41
N PRO A 63 4.45 5.14 -7.98
CA PRO A 63 5.53 5.61 -8.85
C PRO A 63 6.92 5.36 -8.25
N TRP A 64 7.76 4.64 -8.98
CA TRP A 64 9.06 4.19 -8.47
C TRP A 64 10.20 4.99 -9.06
N PHE A 65 10.82 5.83 -8.21
CA PHE A 65 11.99 6.62 -8.54
C PHE A 65 13.19 6.18 -7.69
N ILE A 66 14.36 6.10 -8.32
CA ILE A 66 15.66 5.95 -7.64
C ILE A 66 16.55 7.08 -8.16
N GLU A 67 17.00 7.95 -7.26
CA GLU A 67 17.86 9.10 -7.62
C GLU A 67 17.25 9.97 -8.73
N GLY A 68 15.92 10.16 -8.68
CA GLY A 68 15.17 10.92 -9.68
C GLY A 68 14.90 10.18 -11.00
N VAL A 69 15.52 9.02 -11.22
CA VAL A 69 15.29 8.20 -12.41
C VAL A 69 14.12 7.26 -12.18
N ARG A 70 13.13 7.33 -13.06
CA ARG A 70 11.96 6.45 -13.06
C ARG A 70 12.37 5.01 -13.41
N LYS A 71 11.90 4.03 -12.63
CA LYS A 71 12.27 2.60 -12.78
C LYS A 71 11.18 1.73 -13.40
N SER A 72 9.91 2.12 -13.30
CA SER A 72 8.79 1.48 -14.00
C SER A 72 8.08 2.50 -14.87
N GLU A 73 7.64 2.10 -16.06
CA GLU A 73 6.97 2.99 -17.01
C GLU A 73 5.72 3.64 -16.41
N SER A 74 4.95 2.86 -15.64
CA SER A 74 3.76 3.31 -14.91
C SER A 74 3.73 2.72 -13.49
N SER A 75 2.62 2.88 -12.80
CA SER A 75 2.29 2.24 -11.53
C SER A 75 0.79 1.98 -11.41
N ILE A 76 0.40 1.09 -10.51
CA ILE A 76 -1.02 0.82 -10.21
C ILE A 76 -1.74 2.10 -9.82
N GLU A 77 -1.11 2.91 -8.95
CA GLU A 77 -1.61 4.23 -8.56
C GLU A 77 -1.91 5.11 -9.77
N GLU A 78 -1.02 5.20 -10.74
CA GLU A 78 -1.19 6.08 -11.91
C GLU A 78 -2.29 5.59 -12.85
N TYR A 79 -2.35 4.28 -13.12
CA TYR A 79 -3.40 3.70 -13.97
C TYR A 79 -4.82 3.98 -13.43
N ILE A 80 -4.97 4.12 -12.12
CA ILE A 80 -6.27 4.37 -11.48
C ILE A 80 -6.49 5.87 -11.26
N SER A 81 -5.48 6.58 -10.73
CA SER A 81 -5.62 7.97 -10.28
C SER A 81 -5.67 8.97 -11.43
N ILE A 82 -4.98 8.72 -12.55
CA ILE A 82 -4.98 9.65 -13.69
C ILE A 82 -6.38 9.75 -14.32
N PRO A 83 -7.04 8.64 -14.73
CA PRO A 83 -8.40 8.71 -15.27
C PRO A 83 -9.43 9.27 -14.27
N LEU A 84 -9.25 8.99 -12.98
CA LEU A 84 -10.10 9.54 -11.92
C LEU A 84 -9.94 11.06 -11.81
N LYS A 85 -8.69 11.55 -11.76
CA LYS A 85 -8.36 12.98 -11.69
C LYS A 85 -8.95 13.76 -12.87
N GLU A 86 -8.91 13.20 -14.09
CA GLU A 86 -9.52 13.81 -15.28
C GLU A 86 -11.03 14.00 -15.14
N ILE A 87 -11.74 12.98 -14.65
CA ILE A 87 -13.20 13.00 -14.52
C ILE A 87 -13.64 13.92 -13.38
N VAL A 88 -12.96 13.84 -12.23
CA VAL A 88 -13.26 14.62 -11.02
C VAL A 88 -12.76 16.06 -11.13
N LYS A 89 -11.84 16.34 -12.07
CA LYS A 89 -11.20 17.63 -12.30
C LYS A 89 -10.53 18.15 -11.02
N SER A 90 -9.73 17.30 -10.38
CA SER A 90 -9.08 17.63 -9.11
C SER A 90 -7.66 18.18 -9.28
N THR A 91 -7.16 18.84 -8.24
CA THR A 91 -5.79 19.36 -8.23
C THR A 91 -4.77 18.25 -7.98
N GLU A 92 -5.05 17.36 -7.02
CA GLU A 92 -4.16 16.29 -6.56
C GLU A 92 -4.97 15.04 -6.21
N THR A 93 -4.30 13.90 -6.21
CA THR A 93 -4.81 12.60 -5.76
C THR A 93 -3.80 11.98 -4.82
N ARG A 94 -4.27 11.29 -3.77
CA ARG A 94 -3.42 10.52 -2.86
C ARG A 94 -3.91 9.09 -2.77
N PHE A 95 -3.06 8.16 -3.17
CA PHE A 95 -3.36 6.75 -3.17
C PHE A 95 -2.97 6.08 -1.84
N SER A 96 -3.83 5.20 -1.36
CA SER A 96 -3.58 4.34 -0.21
C SER A 96 -4.12 2.93 -0.51
N SER A 97 -3.48 1.90 0.05
CA SER A 97 -3.91 0.51 -0.14
C SER A 97 -3.71 -0.31 1.13
N SER A 98 -4.42 -1.42 1.22
CA SER A 98 -4.42 -2.31 2.40
C SER A 98 -3.20 -3.25 2.38
N GLY A 99 -2.00 -2.67 2.43
CA GLY A 99 -0.73 -3.36 2.27
C GLY A 99 -0.10 -3.17 0.88
N ARG A 100 0.94 -3.95 0.58
CA ARG A 100 1.72 -3.82 -0.66
C ARG A 100 2.43 -5.12 -1.02
N GLU A 101 2.51 -5.36 -2.31
CA GLU A 101 3.32 -6.42 -2.93
C GLU A 101 4.60 -5.86 -3.60
N ASP A 102 5.62 -6.73 -3.76
CA ASP A 102 6.83 -6.40 -4.50
C ASP A 102 6.52 -6.25 -6.02
N VAL A 103 7.42 -5.60 -6.77
CA VAL A 103 7.24 -5.33 -8.21
C VAL A 103 7.02 -6.62 -9.01
N ASP A 104 7.71 -7.69 -8.66
CA ASP A 104 7.68 -9.01 -9.31
C ASP A 104 6.53 -9.92 -8.85
N VAL A 105 5.69 -9.44 -7.93
CA VAL A 105 4.57 -10.20 -7.35
C VAL A 105 3.26 -9.82 -8.03
N LYS A 106 2.48 -10.83 -8.43
CA LYS A 106 1.10 -10.62 -8.93
C LYS A 106 0.10 -10.56 -7.78
N MET A 107 -0.97 -9.78 -7.95
CA MET A 107 -2.10 -9.69 -7.02
C MET A 107 -3.35 -10.26 -7.70
N LEU A 108 -3.68 -11.51 -7.39
CA LEU A 108 -4.75 -12.27 -8.04
C LEU A 108 -6.02 -12.35 -7.17
N GLY A 109 -6.97 -13.20 -7.56
CA GLY A 109 -8.23 -13.40 -6.84
C GLY A 109 -9.09 -12.13 -6.81
N ARG A 110 -9.64 -11.79 -5.63
CA ARG A 110 -10.49 -10.60 -5.46
C ARG A 110 -9.74 -9.27 -5.63
N GLY A 111 -8.41 -9.28 -5.56
CA GLY A 111 -7.58 -8.08 -5.64
C GLY A 111 -7.39 -7.39 -4.29
N LEU A 112 -6.43 -6.46 -4.24
CA LEU A 112 -6.09 -5.71 -3.04
C LEU A 112 -6.96 -4.45 -2.91
N PRO A 113 -7.57 -4.20 -1.74
CA PRO A 113 -8.30 -2.97 -1.49
C PRO A 113 -7.41 -1.72 -1.60
N PHE A 114 -7.95 -0.66 -2.20
CA PHE A 114 -7.32 0.64 -2.29
C PHE A 114 -8.33 1.78 -2.07
N ILE A 115 -7.80 2.95 -1.72
CA ILE A 115 -8.51 4.22 -1.58
C ILE A 115 -7.72 5.30 -2.32
N ILE A 116 -8.42 6.21 -2.97
CA ILE A 116 -7.88 7.46 -3.52
C ILE A 116 -8.60 8.64 -2.88
N GLU A 117 -7.86 9.45 -2.13
CA GLU A 117 -8.31 10.77 -1.70
C GLU A 117 -8.11 11.75 -2.86
N VAL A 118 -9.17 12.45 -3.23
CA VAL A 118 -9.16 13.42 -4.32
C VAL A 118 -9.25 14.82 -3.74
N ILE A 119 -8.19 15.62 -3.93
CA ILE A 119 -8.02 16.93 -3.31
C ILE A 119 -8.58 18.03 -4.21
N ASN A 120 -9.44 18.88 -3.64
CA ASN A 120 -10.07 20.01 -4.32
C ASN A 120 -10.78 19.58 -5.63
N PRO A 121 -11.77 18.66 -5.56
CA PRO A 121 -12.51 18.22 -6.74
C PRO A 121 -13.42 19.34 -7.28
N HIS A 122 -13.49 19.49 -8.62
CA HIS A 122 -14.40 20.45 -9.26
C HIS A 122 -15.63 19.78 -9.88
N ARG A 123 -15.75 18.45 -9.75
CA ARG A 123 -16.94 17.66 -10.04
C ARG A 123 -17.11 16.62 -8.95
N VAL A 124 -18.22 16.66 -8.22
CA VAL A 124 -18.46 15.79 -7.05
C VAL A 124 -19.75 15.00 -7.10
N ILE A 125 -20.61 15.24 -8.10
CA ILE A 125 -21.84 14.48 -8.25
C ILE A 125 -21.56 13.28 -9.15
N PHE A 126 -21.49 12.10 -8.53
CA PHE A 126 -21.35 10.83 -9.21
C PHE A 126 -22.51 9.90 -8.88
N ASN A 127 -22.76 8.95 -9.78
CA ASN A 127 -23.71 7.87 -9.58
C ASN A 127 -23.01 6.55 -9.89
N LYS A 128 -23.68 5.43 -9.61
CA LYS A 128 -23.12 4.09 -9.85
C LYS A 128 -22.69 3.88 -11.30
N GLU A 129 -23.40 4.48 -12.26
CA GLU A 129 -23.09 4.34 -13.68
C GLU A 129 -21.79 5.07 -14.06
N HIS A 130 -21.55 6.26 -13.52
CA HIS A 130 -20.28 6.96 -13.69
C HIS A 130 -19.09 6.13 -13.19
N MET A 131 -19.24 5.47 -12.03
CA MET A 131 -18.19 4.61 -11.47
C MET A 131 -17.97 3.36 -12.33
N ARG A 132 -19.05 2.75 -12.84
CA ARG A 132 -18.98 1.61 -13.76
C ARG A 132 -18.22 1.97 -15.04
N ILE A 133 -18.51 3.12 -15.64
CA ILE A 133 -17.83 3.60 -16.85
C ILE A 133 -16.35 3.88 -16.58
N LEU A 134 -16.01 4.54 -15.46
CA LEU A 134 -14.62 4.79 -15.09
C LEU A 134 -13.85 3.48 -14.87
N GLN A 135 -14.44 2.51 -14.16
CA GLN A 135 -13.85 1.19 -13.97
C GLN A 135 -13.59 0.49 -15.31
N GLN A 136 -14.55 0.56 -16.25
CA GLN A 136 -14.37 0.01 -17.60
C GLN A 136 -13.25 0.72 -18.36
N LYS A 137 -13.19 2.06 -18.31
CA LYS A 137 -12.12 2.86 -18.94
C LYS A 137 -10.75 2.41 -18.43
N ILE A 138 -10.59 2.28 -17.11
CA ILE A 138 -9.34 1.81 -16.49
C ILE A 138 -9.01 0.40 -16.99
N ASN A 139 -9.95 -0.54 -16.92
CA ASN A 139 -9.74 -1.94 -17.31
C ASN A 139 -9.48 -2.13 -18.81
N SER A 140 -9.93 -1.21 -19.66
CA SER A 140 -9.63 -1.23 -21.10
C SER A 140 -8.30 -0.56 -21.46
N SER A 141 -7.69 0.18 -20.52
CA SER A 141 -6.49 0.97 -20.81
C SER A 141 -5.19 0.19 -20.73
N THR A 142 -5.20 -0.96 -20.06
CA THR A 142 -4.03 -1.82 -19.84
C THR A 142 -4.47 -3.24 -19.49
N ASP A 143 -3.66 -4.23 -19.81
CA ASP A 143 -3.79 -5.63 -19.37
C ASP A 143 -2.97 -5.92 -18.09
N GLU A 144 -2.17 -4.96 -17.62
CA GLU A 144 -1.31 -5.14 -16.44
C GLU A 144 -2.08 -5.15 -15.12
N ILE A 145 -3.26 -4.52 -15.08
CA ILE A 145 -4.13 -4.45 -13.90
C ILE A 145 -5.60 -4.63 -14.26
N SER A 146 -6.42 -4.92 -13.26
CA SER A 146 -7.88 -4.78 -13.36
C SER A 146 -8.44 -4.25 -12.06
N VAL A 147 -9.33 -3.27 -12.15
CA VAL A 147 -10.07 -2.69 -11.03
C VAL A 147 -11.48 -3.27 -10.98
N ARG A 148 -11.95 -3.51 -9.76
CA ARG A 148 -13.34 -3.84 -9.45
C ARG A 148 -13.84 -3.09 -8.23
N ASP A 149 -15.16 -3.15 -8.03
CA ASP A 149 -15.88 -2.57 -6.91
C ASP A 149 -15.59 -1.06 -6.72
N LEU A 150 -15.33 -0.36 -7.83
CA LEU A 150 -15.03 1.07 -7.80
C LEU A 150 -16.25 1.86 -7.35
N GLN A 151 -16.10 2.65 -6.30
CA GLN A 151 -17.19 3.40 -5.69
C GLN A 151 -16.68 4.66 -4.99
N GLU A 152 -17.56 5.64 -4.84
CA GLU A 152 -17.36 6.76 -3.92
C GLU A 152 -17.62 6.28 -2.50
N ILE A 153 -16.77 6.70 -1.57
CA ILE A 153 -16.85 6.38 -0.14
C ILE A 153 -16.73 7.66 0.70
N THR A 154 -17.04 7.55 1.98
CA THR A 154 -16.86 8.63 2.95
C THR A 154 -15.44 8.62 3.54
N ARG A 155 -15.08 9.68 4.28
CA ARG A 155 -13.80 9.74 5.00
C ARG A 155 -13.76 8.68 6.10
N GLU A 156 -14.89 8.40 6.71
CA GLU A 156 -15.06 7.43 7.80
C GLU A 156 -14.75 6.01 7.33
N ASP A 157 -15.15 5.66 6.10
CA ASP A 157 -14.88 4.36 5.47
C ASP A 157 -13.38 4.08 5.28
N THR A 158 -12.53 5.11 5.31
CA THR A 158 -11.07 4.94 5.19
C THR A 158 -10.45 4.16 6.34
N ALA A 159 -11.13 4.08 7.50
CA ALA A 159 -10.69 3.27 8.64
C ALA A 159 -10.71 1.77 8.31
N LEU A 160 -11.67 1.31 7.50
CA LEU A 160 -11.81 -0.10 7.10
C LEU A 160 -10.59 -0.62 6.34
N LEU A 161 -9.90 0.25 5.59
CA LEU A 161 -8.68 -0.13 4.87
C LEU A 161 -7.54 -0.50 5.82
N LYS A 162 -7.41 0.25 6.92
CA LYS A 162 -6.39 0.02 7.96
C LYS A 162 -6.69 -1.24 8.76
N GLU A 163 -7.96 -1.50 9.06
CA GLU A 163 -8.39 -2.75 9.68
C GLU A 163 -8.10 -3.95 8.76
N GLY A 164 -8.39 -3.82 7.47
CA GLY A 164 -8.07 -4.83 6.44
C GLY A 164 -6.58 -5.14 6.30
N GLU A 165 -5.71 -4.16 6.55
CA GLU A 165 -4.25 -4.35 6.52
C GLU A 165 -3.81 -5.24 7.69
N THR A 166 -4.54 -5.15 8.79
CA THR A 166 -4.38 -5.99 9.98
C THR A 166 -5.14 -7.31 9.91
N GLU A 167 -5.86 -7.61 8.81
CA GLU A 167 -6.43 -8.94 8.58
C GLU A 167 -5.35 -9.97 8.81
N LYS A 168 -5.63 -10.89 9.74
CA LYS A 168 -4.59 -11.77 10.25
C LYS A 168 -4.04 -12.71 9.19
N VAL A 169 -4.78 -13.01 8.13
CA VAL A 169 -4.45 -14.10 7.21
C VAL A 169 -4.32 -13.62 5.77
N LYS A 170 -3.26 -14.07 5.09
CA LYS A 170 -2.99 -13.81 3.67
C LYS A 170 -2.66 -15.13 2.95
N HIS A 171 -3.03 -15.22 1.67
CA HIS A 171 -2.86 -16.41 0.85
C HIS A 171 -1.85 -16.15 -0.26
N TYR A 172 -0.99 -17.13 -0.52
CA TYR A 172 0.05 -17.04 -1.53
C TYR A 172 0.15 -18.32 -2.33
N SER A 173 0.63 -18.17 -3.57
CA SER A 173 1.07 -19.27 -4.43
C SER A 173 2.45 -18.90 -4.99
N ALA A 174 3.40 -19.81 -4.87
CA ALA A 174 4.78 -19.60 -5.28
C ALA A 174 5.29 -20.75 -6.14
N LEU A 175 6.01 -20.43 -7.21
CA LEU A 175 6.83 -21.40 -7.93
C LEU A 175 8.19 -21.43 -7.26
N CYS A 176 8.56 -22.59 -6.73
CA CYS A 176 9.81 -22.78 -6.02
C CYS A 176 10.70 -23.79 -6.73
N TRP A 177 12.00 -23.54 -6.69
CA TRP A 177 13.04 -24.45 -7.17
C TRP A 177 13.73 -25.09 -5.97
N CYS A 178 14.10 -26.37 -6.10
CA CYS A 178 14.88 -27.14 -5.13
C CYS A 178 16.15 -27.67 -5.79
N LYS A 179 17.27 -27.59 -5.08
CA LYS A 179 18.56 -28.08 -5.56
C LYS A 179 18.57 -29.59 -5.75
N ASP A 180 18.11 -30.33 -4.75
CA ASP A 180 18.05 -31.79 -4.81
C ASP A 180 16.74 -32.22 -5.47
N LYS A 181 16.72 -33.45 -6.00
CA LYS A 181 15.52 -34.00 -6.62
C LYS A 181 14.40 -34.17 -5.61
N ILE A 182 13.22 -33.70 -5.96
CA ILE A 182 12.01 -33.78 -5.14
C ILE A 182 10.99 -34.74 -5.75
N ASN A 183 10.18 -35.33 -4.88
CA ASN A 183 9.06 -36.19 -5.24
C ASN A 183 7.88 -35.93 -4.28
N ALA A 184 6.74 -36.60 -4.49
CA ALA A 184 5.56 -36.39 -3.67
C ALA A 184 5.83 -36.67 -2.17
N GLU A 185 6.66 -37.66 -1.86
CA GLU A 185 7.02 -38.04 -0.50
C GLU A 185 7.87 -36.97 0.21
N SER A 186 8.65 -36.20 -0.56
CA SER A 186 9.49 -35.10 -0.06
C SER A 186 8.66 -34.04 0.67
N PHE A 187 7.39 -33.88 0.28
CA PHE A 187 6.48 -32.89 0.86
C PHE A 187 5.49 -33.46 1.89
N THR A 188 5.49 -34.77 2.17
CA THR A 188 4.56 -35.39 3.12
C THR A 188 4.61 -34.71 4.49
N ALA A 189 5.83 -34.51 5.02
CA ALA A 189 6.02 -33.88 6.32
C ALA A 189 5.59 -32.41 6.32
N ILE A 190 6.01 -31.61 5.33
CA ILE A 190 5.70 -30.17 5.29
C ILE A 190 4.20 -29.92 5.05
N ASN A 191 3.53 -30.76 4.26
CA ASN A 191 2.09 -30.64 3.98
C ASN A 191 1.22 -31.01 5.20
N ALA A 192 1.75 -31.84 6.11
CA ALA A 192 1.10 -32.16 7.37
C ALA A 192 1.23 -31.05 8.42
N MET A 193 2.17 -30.11 8.24
CA MET A 193 2.40 -29.03 9.20
C MET A 193 1.26 -28.00 9.17
N LYS A 194 0.88 -27.53 10.35
CA LYS A 194 -0.09 -26.46 10.59
C LYS A 194 0.46 -25.51 11.64
N ASP A 195 0.07 -24.25 11.54
CA ASP A 195 0.39 -23.19 12.51
C ASP A 195 1.87 -23.14 12.92
N ILE A 196 2.77 -23.19 11.93
CA ILE A 196 4.21 -23.11 12.15
C ILE A 196 4.57 -21.68 12.58
N VAL A 197 5.23 -21.54 13.73
CA VAL A 197 5.78 -20.27 14.19
C VAL A 197 7.18 -20.08 13.60
N LEU A 198 7.31 -19.09 12.72
CA LEU A 198 8.56 -18.62 12.14
C LEU A 198 9.17 -17.53 13.02
N LYS A 199 10.49 -17.50 13.12
CA LYS A 199 11.29 -16.39 13.62
C LYS A 199 11.97 -15.71 12.44
N GLN A 200 11.41 -14.60 11.97
CA GLN A 200 11.92 -13.84 10.82
C GLN A 200 12.65 -12.59 11.28
N LYS A 201 13.96 -12.51 11.01
CA LYS A 201 14.69 -11.23 11.09
C LYS A 201 14.28 -10.35 9.89
N THR A 202 14.34 -9.03 10.04
CA THR A 202 14.07 -8.08 8.95
C THR A 202 14.91 -8.47 7.71
N PRO A 203 14.31 -8.85 6.56
CA PRO A 203 15.03 -9.40 5.40
C PRO A 203 16.17 -8.52 4.90
N ILE A 204 17.26 -9.12 4.39
CA ILE A 204 18.47 -8.38 3.99
C ILE A 204 18.09 -7.28 2.99
N ARG A 205 17.30 -7.63 1.98
CA ARG A 205 16.86 -6.74 0.90
C ARG A 205 16.09 -5.51 1.37
N VAL A 206 15.50 -5.51 2.57
CA VAL A 206 14.76 -4.35 3.11
C VAL A 206 15.45 -3.67 4.29
N LEU A 207 16.63 -4.15 4.74
CA LEU A 207 17.36 -3.57 5.88
C LEU A 207 17.71 -2.09 5.67
N HIS A 208 17.92 -1.66 4.43
CA HIS A 208 18.20 -0.26 4.11
C HIS A 208 17.01 0.68 4.35
N ARG A 209 15.79 0.15 4.54
CA ARG A 209 14.55 0.94 4.77
C ARG A 209 13.86 0.64 6.09
N ARG A 210 14.20 -0.47 6.74
CA ARG A 210 13.48 -0.99 7.91
C ARG A 210 14.46 -1.29 9.03
N PRO A 211 14.12 -0.96 10.29
CA PRO A 211 14.98 -1.31 11.41
C PRO A 211 15.11 -2.84 11.52
N TYR A 212 16.30 -3.27 11.93
CA TYR A 212 16.54 -4.67 12.26
C TYR A 212 15.68 -5.08 13.45
N ALA A 213 14.89 -6.12 13.29
CA ALA A 213 14.12 -6.76 14.36
C ALA A 213 13.86 -8.22 13.99
N CYS A 214 13.73 -9.08 14.99
CA CYS A 214 13.22 -10.44 14.84
C CYS A 214 11.75 -10.46 15.24
N ARG A 215 10.89 -11.00 14.38
CA ARG A 215 9.46 -11.06 14.60
C ARG A 215 8.98 -12.49 14.44
N GLU A 216 8.10 -12.91 15.35
CA GLU A 216 7.39 -14.16 15.19
C GLU A 216 6.25 -13.98 14.18
N ARG A 217 6.12 -14.94 13.26
CA ARG A 217 5.11 -14.97 12.21
C ARG A 217 4.57 -16.37 12.08
N MET A 218 3.27 -16.50 11.86
CA MET A 218 2.63 -17.81 11.73
C MET A 218 2.41 -18.18 10.27
N VAL A 219 2.74 -19.42 9.89
CA VAL A 219 2.26 -20.07 8.68
C VAL A 219 1.17 -21.04 9.09
N HIS A 220 -0.08 -20.68 8.84
CA HIS A 220 -1.25 -21.45 9.21
C HIS A 220 -1.32 -22.78 8.46
N SER A 221 -1.02 -22.76 7.16
CA SER A 221 -0.97 -23.98 6.36
C SER A 221 -0.02 -23.86 5.18
N ILE A 222 0.49 -25.03 4.79
CA ILE A 222 1.35 -25.25 3.63
C ILE A 222 0.71 -26.34 2.78
N ALA A 223 0.74 -26.18 1.47
CA ALA A 223 0.48 -27.24 0.51
C ALA A 223 1.48 -27.11 -0.65
N ALA A 224 2.41 -28.04 -0.74
CA ALA A 224 3.41 -28.15 -1.79
C ALA A 224 3.05 -29.32 -2.73
N GLU A 225 3.05 -29.04 -4.03
CA GLU A 225 2.76 -29.98 -5.11
C GLU A 225 3.97 -30.03 -6.06
N VAL A 226 4.48 -31.22 -6.37
CA VAL A 226 5.59 -31.40 -7.32
C VAL A 226 5.11 -31.04 -8.73
N ILE A 227 5.94 -30.28 -9.46
CA ILE A 227 5.76 -30.02 -10.89
C ILE A 227 6.69 -30.95 -11.68
N ASP A 228 7.96 -31.05 -11.29
CA ASP A 228 8.95 -31.94 -11.86
C ASP A 228 10.06 -32.29 -10.83
N ASP A 229 11.18 -32.87 -11.28
CA ASP A 229 12.31 -33.25 -10.44
C ASP A 229 12.87 -32.13 -9.55
N HIS A 230 12.71 -30.85 -9.90
CA HIS A 230 13.32 -29.71 -9.17
C HIS A 230 12.35 -28.58 -8.86
N PHE A 231 11.14 -28.58 -9.42
CA PHE A 231 10.18 -27.50 -9.28
C PHE A 231 8.93 -27.96 -8.55
N CYS A 232 8.42 -27.11 -7.67
CA CYS A 232 7.16 -27.33 -6.98
C CYS A 232 6.31 -26.06 -6.91
N LEU A 233 4.99 -26.26 -6.84
CA LEU A 233 4.03 -25.22 -6.53
C LEU A 233 3.77 -25.21 -5.01
N LEU A 234 4.09 -24.10 -4.35
CA LEU A 234 3.89 -23.90 -2.92
C LEU A 234 2.71 -22.95 -2.67
N LYS A 235 1.64 -23.47 -2.08
CA LYS A 235 0.49 -22.69 -1.61
C LYS A 235 0.61 -22.46 -0.11
N LEU A 236 0.45 -21.22 0.34
CA LEU A 236 0.62 -20.83 1.74
C LEU A 236 -0.56 -20.03 2.24
N VAL A 237 -0.88 -20.24 3.52
CA VAL A 237 -1.77 -19.38 4.30
C VAL A 237 -0.96 -18.87 5.49
N THR A 238 -0.75 -17.56 5.58
CA THR A 238 0.19 -16.98 6.57
C THR A 238 -0.39 -15.80 7.30
N GLN A 239 0.24 -15.45 8.41
CA GLN A 239 -0.04 -14.23 9.12
C GLN A 239 0.32 -13.02 8.25
N ALA A 240 -0.45 -11.93 8.32
CA ALA A 240 -0.07 -10.67 7.70
C ALA A 240 1.35 -10.22 8.09
N GLY A 241 2.09 -9.70 7.10
CA GLY A 241 3.47 -9.26 7.27
C GLY A 241 4.49 -10.40 7.39
N THR A 242 4.15 -11.63 6.98
CA THR A 242 5.09 -12.73 6.79
C THR A 242 5.87 -12.53 5.49
N TYR A 243 7.19 -12.63 5.55
CA TYR A 243 8.07 -12.49 4.39
C TYR A 243 8.21 -13.84 3.68
N ILE A 244 7.44 -14.03 2.61
CA ILE A 244 7.29 -15.34 1.94
C ILE A 244 8.57 -15.77 1.22
N LYS A 245 9.25 -14.85 0.52
CA LYS A 245 10.50 -15.17 -0.18
C LYS A 245 11.53 -15.72 0.81
N GLU A 246 11.66 -15.04 1.93
CA GLU A 246 12.59 -15.41 3.00
C GLU A 246 12.16 -16.65 3.78
N PHE A 247 10.87 -16.99 3.83
CA PHE A 247 10.43 -18.32 4.30
C PHE A 247 10.90 -19.42 3.35
N VAL A 248 10.89 -19.21 2.03
CA VAL A 248 11.36 -20.21 1.06
C VAL A 248 12.87 -20.38 1.13
N HIS A 249 13.64 -19.33 0.81
CA HIS A 249 15.10 -19.44 0.68
C HIS A 249 15.88 -19.33 2.00
N GLY A 250 15.22 -18.93 3.08
CA GLY A 250 15.79 -18.86 4.44
C GLY A 250 16.59 -17.61 4.77
N ASP A 251 16.83 -16.71 3.80
CA ASP A 251 17.58 -15.45 3.94
C ASP A 251 18.94 -15.67 4.64
N LEU A 252 19.68 -16.69 4.21
CA LEU A 252 20.96 -17.11 4.82
C LEU A 252 20.82 -17.47 6.32
N GLY A 253 19.75 -18.16 6.68
CA GLY A 253 19.47 -18.59 8.07
C GLY A 253 18.86 -17.50 8.96
N ARG A 254 18.36 -16.41 8.36
CA ARG A 254 17.71 -15.30 9.09
C ARG A 254 16.21 -15.50 9.27
N THR A 255 15.62 -16.47 8.57
CA THR A 255 14.27 -17.00 8.81
C THR A 255 14.36 -18.46 9.24
N VAL A 256 13.80 -18.78 10.41
CA VAL A 256 13.82 -20.15 10.97
C VAL A 256 12.47 -20.51 11.61
N PRO A 257 11.87 -21.68 11.29
CA PRO A 257 12.26 -22.55 10.18
C PRO A 257 12.03 -21.86 8.82
N SER A 258 12.72 -22.34 7.80
CA SER A 258 12.51 -22.03 6.38
C SER A 258 12.22 -23.31 5.60
N MET A 259 11.67 -23.21 4.39
CA MET A 259 11.49 -24.36 3.50
C MET A 259 12.81 -25.11 3.27
N CYS A 260 13.93 -24.39 3.10
CA CYS A 260 15.25 -25.01 3.03
C CYS A 260 15.55 -25.92 4.24
N SER A 261 15.32 -25.40 5.46
CA SER A 261 15.58 -26.17 6.68
C SER A 261 14.60 -27.32 6.89
N LEU A 262 13.36 -27.18 6.40
CA LEU A 262 12.31 -28.20 6.55
C LEU A 262 12.51 -29.37 5.59
N LEU A 263 13.04 -29.10 4.38
CA LEU A 263 13.30 -30.13 3.37
C LEU A 263 14.73 -30.66 3.41
N GLY A 264 15.64 -30.00 4.12
CA GLY A 264 17.05 -30.37 4.15
C GLY A 264 17.79 -30.12 2.83
N THR A 265 17.23 -29.29 1.95
CA THR A 265 17.81 -28.92 0.65
C THR A 265 17.79 -27.41 0.47
N GLN A 266 18.56 -26.91 -0.50
CA GLN A 266 18.50 -25.50 -0.88
C GLN A 266 17.25 -25.27 -1.74
N CYS A 267 16.44 -24.29 -1.34
CA CYS A 267 15.25 -23.85 -2.08
C CYS A 267 15.38 -22.39 -2.48
N ASP A 268 14.79 -22.02 -3.60
CA ASP A 268 14.61 -20.63 -4.01
C ASP A 268 13.22 -20.39 -4.58
N ILE A 269 12.82 -19.13 -4.67
CA ILE A 269 11.52 -18.70 -5.17
C ILE A 269 11.68 -17.98 -6.51
N LEU A 270 10.97 -18.47 -7.51
CA LEU A 270 11.05 -17.93 -8.87
C LEU A 270 9.88 -17.00 -9.18
N GLU A 271 8.69 -17.40 -8.71
CA GLU A 271 7.49 -16.61 -8.87
C GLU A 271 6.70 -16.58 -7.57
N LEU A 272 6.06 -15.45 -7.29
CA LEU A 272 5.17 -15.29 -6.16
C LEU A 272 3.90 -14.55 -6.61
N ASN A 273 2.77 -15.06 -6.15
CA ASN A 273 1.45 -14.49 -6.37
C ASN A 273 0.74 -14.38 -5.03
N VAL A 274 0.10 -13.25 -4.76
CA VAL A 274 -0.90 -13.12 -3.71
C VAL A 274 -2.22 -13.65 -4.27
N THR A 275 -2.87 -14.55 -3.55
CA THR A 275 -4.13 -15.19 -3.96
C THR A 275 -5.23 -14.92 -2.93
N VAL A 276 -6.40 -15.52 -3.13
CA VAL A 276 -7.46 -15.59 -2.12
C VAL A 276 -7.59 -17.03 -1.65
N GLY A 277 -8.04 -17.22 -0.40
CA GLY A 277 -8.49 -18.53 0.05
C GLY A 277 -9.63 -19.01 -0.83
N ASN A 278 -9.61 -20.30 -1.16
CA ASN A 278 -10.76 -20.99 -1.74
C ASN A 278 -11.95 -20.94 -0.79
#